data_AF-R6YRT5-F1
#
_entry.id   AF-R6YRT5-F1
#
_cell.length_a   1.000
_cell.length_b   1.000
_cell.length_c   1.000
_cell.angle_alpha   90.00
_cell.angle_beta   90.00
_cell.angle_gamma   90.00
#
_symmetry.space_group_name_H-M   'P 1'
#
loop_
_entity.id
_entity.type
_entity.pdbx_description
1 polymer ?
#
loop_
_entity_poly.entity_id
_entity_poly.type
_entity_poly.pdbx_seq_one_letter_code
_entity_poly.pdbx_strand_id
1 'polypeptide(L)'
;MITVGCSDDHKEVDVAGSRMVDYSGRGPTSACVLKPDIIAPGSHIISCANRSGCYTGKSGTSMSTPLVSGAIALLLEKYPDMTNLEVKLRLRERAVDLGLPRNQQGWGLLDVGRFVE
;
A
#
# COMPACT_ATOMS: atom_id res chain seq x y z
N MET A 1 8.10 6.67 -9.01
CA MET A 1 7.33 5.47 -8.61
C MET A 1 7.24 5.41 -7.08
N ILE A 2 6.05 5.06 -6.59
CA ILE A 2 5.78 4.73 -5.19
C ILE A 2 5.49 3.22 -5.16
N THR A 3 6.25 2.47 -4.38
CA THR A 3 6.12 1.01 -4.23
C THR A 3 5.35 0.71 -2.96
N VAL A 4 4.28 -0.07 -3.08
CA VAL A 4 3.35 -0.33 -1.98
C VAL A 4 3.44 -1.80 -1.56
N GLY A 5 3.63 -2.05 -0.27
CA GLY A 5 3.52 -3.37 0.33
C GLY A 5 2.20 -3.56 1.07
N CYS A 6 2.02 -4.76 1.65
CA CYS A 6 0.84 -5.11 2.42
C CYS A 6 1.14 -5.05 3.93
N SER A 7 0.29 -4.40 4.72
CA SER A 7 0.51 -4.25 6.17
C SER A 7 0.05 -5.45 6.99
N ASP A 8 -0.89 -6.22 6.45
CA ASP A 8 -1.49 -7.38 7.11
C ASP A 8 -1.15 -8.70 6.40
N ASP A 9 0.05 -8.79 5.84
CA ASP A 9 0.58 -9.98 5.17
C ASP A 9 0.86 -11.16 6.11
N HIS A 10 0.95 -10.93 7.42
CA HIS A 10 1.09 -11.96 8.45
C HIS A 10 -0.15 -12.87 8.60
N LYS A 11 -1.28 -12.51 7.97
CA LYS A 11 -2.48 -13.33 7.94
C LYS A 11 -2.38 -14.37 6.84
N GLU A 12 -2.80 -15.59 7.11
CA GLU A 12 -2.94 -16.60 6.06
C GLU A 12 -4.14 -16.28 5.18
N VAL A 13 -3.88 -16.10 3.88
CA VAL A 13 -4.90 -15.74 2.90
C VAL A 13 -4.67 -16.46 1.57
N ASP A 14 -5.71 -16.53 0.75
CA ASP A 14 -5.56 -16.94 -0.64
C ASP A 14 -5.04 -15.75 -1.48
N VAL A 15 -3.85 -15.92 -2.06
CA VAL A 15 -3.26 -15.01 -3.04
C VAL A 15 -3.15 -15.76 -4.36
N ALA A 16 -3.97 -15.37 -5.33
CA ALA A 16 -3.99 -15.96 -6.67
C ALA A 16 -4.16 -17.50 -6.70
N GLY A 17 -4.97 -18.06 -5.79
CA GLY A 17 -5.25 -19.49 -5.69
C GLY A 17 -4.25 -20.27 -4.84
N SER A 18 -3.31 -19.59 -4.19
CA SER A 18 -2.34 -20.20 -3.26
C SER A 18 -2.55 -19.65 -1.86
N ARG A 19 -2.61 -20.54 -0.86
CA ARG A 19 -2.59 -20.13 0.56
C ARG A 19 -1.19 -19.64 0.93
N MET A 20 -1.10 -18.39 1.35
CA MET A 20 0.17 -17.74 1.64
C MET A 20 0.09 -16.92 2.93
N VAL A 21 1.21 -16.86 3.64
CA VAL A 21 1.53 -15.92 4.72
C VAL A 21 2.80 -15.19 4.29
N ASP A 22 3.02 -13.97 4.76
CA ASP A 22 4.19 -13.14 4.44
C ASP A 22 4.35 -12.93 2.92
N TYR A 23 3.24 -12.82 2.20
CA TYR A 23 3.20 -12.72 0.74
C TYR A 23 3.62 -11.34 0.21
N SER A 24 3.80 -10.33 1.07
CA SER A 24 4.27 -9.01 0.64
C SER A 24 5.75 -9.07 0.29
N GLY A 25 6.11 -8.60 -0.90
CA GLY A 25 7.51 -8.47 -1.30
C GLY A 25 8.28 -7.58 -0.31
N ARG A 26 9.45 -8.06 0.15
CA ARG A 26 10.34 -7.34 1.06
C ARG A 26 11.63 -7.00 0.32
N GLY A 27 12.07 -5.75 0.46
CA GLY A 27 13.37 -5.34 -0.06
C GLY A 27 14.53 -5.84 0.82
N PRO A 28 15.74 -5.34 0.57
CA PRO A 28 16.10 -4.33 -0.45
C PRO A 28 16.07 -4.89 -1.89
N THR A 29 16.11 -4.00 -2.88
CA THR A 29 16.36 -4.40 -4.28
C THR A 29 17.80 -4.89 -4.45
N SER A 30 18.11 -5.51 -5.60
CA SER A 30 19.48 -5.91 -5.96
C SER A 30 20.49 -4.77 -6.01
N ALA A 31 20.01 -3.52 -6.16
CA ALA A 31 20.82 -2.30 -6.09
C ALA A 31 20.89 -1.69 -4.67
N CYS A 32 20.57 -2.48 -3.64
CA CYS A 32 20.55 -2.07 -2.23
C CYS A 32 19.59 -0.91 -1.91
N VAL A 33 18.51 -0.76 -2.69
CA VAL A 33 17.47 0.26 -2.42
C VAL A 33 16.39 -0.35 -1.54
N LEU A 34 16.08 0.32 -0.42
CA LEU A 34 15.02 -0.13 0.49
C LEU A 34 13.64 -0.04 -0.19
N LYS A 35 12.88 -1.13 -0.11
CA LYS A 35 11.49 -1.25 -0.56
C LYS A 35 10.69 -2.15 0.40
N PRO A 36 9.36 -1.97 0.53
CA PRO A 36 8.49 -0.99 -0.16
C PRO A 36 8.73 0.45 0.31
N ASP A 37 8.11 1.45 -0.35
CA ASP A 37 8.12 2.84 0.14
C ASP A 37 7.10 3.00 1.29
N ILE A 38 5.91 2.41 1.17
CA ILE A 38 4.82 2.48 2.15
C ILE A 38 4.04 1.17 2.16
N ILE A 39 3.28 0.91 3.22
CA ILE A 39 2.35 -0.22 3.30
C ILE A 39 0.91 0.24 3.47
N ALA A 40 -0.02 -0.60 2.99
CA ALA A 40 -1.46 -0.41 3.15
C ALA A 40 -2.15 -1.78 3.31
N PRO A 41 -3.36 -1.83 3.90
CA PRO A 41 -4.12 -3.07 4.03
C PRO A 41 -4.33 -3.76 2.68
N GLY A 42 -4.14 -5.08 2.65
CA GLY A 42 -4.23 -5.85 1.41
C GLY A 42 -4.73 -7.28 1.58
N SER A 43 -5.02 -7.73 2.80
CA SER A 43 -5.73 -9.00 3.02
C SER A 43 -7.24 -8.84 2.90
N HIS A 44 -7.90 -9.75 2.17
CA HIS A 44 -9.37 -9.86 2.08
C HIS A 44 -10.08 -8.53 1.77
N ILE A 45 -9.51 -7.73 0.86
CA ILE A 45 -10.09 -6.46 0.43
C ILE A 45 -11.28 -6.76 -0.49
N ILE A 46 -12.46 -6.30 -0.07
CA ILE A 46 -13.70 -6.42 -0.84
C ILE A 46 -13.72 -5.32 -1.89
N SER A 47 -13.80 -5.70 -3.17
CA SER A 47 -13.89 -4.77 -4.29
C SER A 47 -14.76 -5.32 -5.42
N CYS A 48 -15.01 -4.52 -6.45
CA CYS A 48 -15.83 -4.89 -7.59
C CYS A 48 -15.28 -6.14 -8.29
N ALA A 49 -16.16 -7.09 -8.60
CA ALA A 49 -15.83 -8.25 -9.41
C ALA A 49 -15.99 -7.92 -10.91
N ASN A 50 -15.47 -8.79 -11.79
CA ASN A 50 -15.68 -8.70 -13.24
C ASN A 50 -17.13 -9.04 -13.68
N ARG A 51 -18.06 -9.13 -12.73
CA ARG A 51 -19.49 -9.35 -12.96
C ARG A 51 -20.24 -8.15 -12.40
N SER A 52 -21.09 -7.55 -13.21
CA SER A 52 -21.88 -6.38 -12.83
C SER A 52 -22.68 -6.63 -11.55
N GLY A 53 -22.65 -5.68 -10.62
CA GLY A 53 -23.34 -5.75 -9.34
C GLY A 53 -22.73 -6.72 -8.32
N CYS A 54 -21.60 -7.36 -8.62
CA CYS A 54 -20.95 -8.30 -7.71
C CYS A 54 -19.68 -7.71 -7.09
N TYR A 55 -19.44 -8.11 -5.85
CA TYR A 55 -18.22 -7.82 -5.11
C TYR A 55 -17.50 -9.13 -4.78
N THR A 56 -16.18 -9.07 -4.67
CA THR A 56 -15.36 -10.21 -4.27
C THR A 56 -14.22 -9.74 -3.37
N GLY A 57 -13.90 -10.57 -2.37
CA GLY A 57 -12.72 -10.37 -1.53
C GLY A 57 -11.49 -10.94 -2.21
N LYS A 58 -10.43 -10.14 -2.32
CA LYS A 58 -9.13 -10.60 -2.81
C LYS A 58 -8.02 -10.15 -1.87
N SER A 59 -6.91 -10.88 -1.88
CA SER A 59 -5.73 -10.55 -1.09
C SER A 59 -4.51 -10.35 -1.98
N GLY A 60 -3.64 -9.43 -1.59
CA GLY A 60 -2.37 -9.17 -2.26
C GLY A 60 -1.96 -7.71 -2.24
N THR A 61 -0.69 -7.44 -2.58
CA THR A 61 -0.19 -6.07 -2.78
C THR A 61 -0.90 -5.35 -3.95
N SER A 62 -1.48 -6.12 -4.87
CA SER A 62 -2.39 -5.63 -5.91
C SER A 62 -3.65 -4.96 -5.36
N MET A 63 -4.05 -5.24 -4.12
CA MET A 63 -5.16 -4.59 -3.44
C MET A 63 -4.69 -3.41 -2.58
N SER A 64 -3.50 -3.48 -1.98
CA SER A 64 -2.88 -2.35 -1.27
C SER A 64 -2.56 -1.18 -2.19
N THR A 65 -2.07 -1.46 -3.41
CA THR A 65 -1.66 -0.43 -4.39
C THR A 65 -2.79 0.53 -4.78
N PRO A 66 -3.97 0.07 -5.22
CA PRO A 66 -5.07 0.97 -5.57
C PRO A 66 -5.61 1.77 -4.38
N LEU A 67 -5.50 1.26 -3.14
CA LEU A 67 -5.86 2.03 -1.95
C LEU A 67 -4.97 3.28 -1.80
N VAL A 68 -3.65 3.12 -1.96
CA VAL A 68 -2.70 4.25 -1.93
C VAL A 68 -2.92 5.18 -3.12
N SER A 69 -3.18 4.64 -4.31
CA SER A 69 -3.50 5.46 -5.49
C SER A 69 -4.74 6.33 -5.27
N GLY A 70 -5.79 5.81 -4.63
CA GLY A 70 -6.98 6.58 -4.27
C GLY A 70 -6.69 7.69 -3.26
N ALA A 71 -5.87 7.42 -2.25
CA ALA A 71 -5.44 8.44 -1.29
C ALA A 71 -4.62 9.55 -1.95
N ILE A 72 -3.73 9.20 -2.90
CA ILE A 72 -2.99 10.18 -3.69
C ILE A 72 -3.94 11.01 -4.57
N ALA A 73 -4.97 10.41 -5.15
CA ALA A 73 -5.97 11.14 -5.93
C ALA A 73 -6.69 12.20 -5.07
N LEU A 74 -7.09 11.86 -3.84
CA LEU A 74 -7.67 12.82 -2.89
C LEU A 74 -6.70 13.94 -2.51
N LEU A 75 -5.42 13.62 -2.33
CA LEU A 75 -4.41 14.63 -2.06
C LEU A 75 -4.25 15.59 -3.23
N LEU A 76 -4.20 15.07 -4.46
CA LEU A 76 -4.06 15.87 -5.68
C LEU A 76 -5.34 16.66 -6.01
N GLU A 77 -6.51 16.18 -5.61
CA GLU A 77 -7.75 16.95 -5.67
C GLU A 77 -7.66 18.20 -4.77
N LYS A 78 -7.10 18.07 -3.56
CA LYS A 78 -6.92 19.18 -2.62
C LYS A 78 -5.75 20.10 -2.99
N TYR A 79 -4.67 19.55 -3.53
CA TYR A 79 -3.44 20.26 -3.90
C TYR A 79 -3.01 19.91 -5.33
N PRO A 80 -3.66 20.52 -6.35
CA PRO A 80 -3.46 20.14 -7.76
C PRO A 80 -2.04 20.44 -8.28
N ASP A 81 -1.35 21.42 -7.70
CA ASP A 81 0.00 21.81 -8.10
C ASP A 81 1.11 20.97 -7.46
N MET A 82 0.75 20.01 -6.59
CA MET A 82 1.72 19.20 -5.86
C MET A 82 2.48 18.26 -6.80
N THR A 83 3.81 18.34 -6.75
CA THR A 83 4.69 17.52 -7.57
C THR A 83 4.76 16.07 -7.07
N ASN A 84 5.16 15.16 -7.97
CA ASN A 84 5.40 13.75 -7.61
C ASN A 84 6.40 13.57 -6.45
N LEU A 85 7.37 14.49 -6.34
CA LEU A 85 8.35 14.48 -5.25
C LEU A 85 7.69 14.84 -3.92
N GLU A 86 6.90 15.92 -3.90
CA GLU A 86 6.18 16.37 -2.70
C GLU A 86 5.18 15.34 -2.21
N VAL A 87 4.44 14.68 -3.12
CA VAL A 87 3.55 13.57 -2.75
C VAL A 87 4.33 12.45 -2.05
N LYS A 88 5.50 12.08 -2.60
CA LYS A 88 6.33 11.02 -2.02
C LYS A 88 6.93 11.41 -0.66
N LEU A 89 7.35 12.66 -0.50
CA LEU A 89 7.86 13.18 0.78
C LEU A 89 6.75 13.26 1.82
N ARG A 90 5.54 13.68 1.43
CA ARG A 90 4.37 13.72 2.32
C ARG A 90 3.97 12.33 2.79
N LEU A 91 3.99 11.31 1.92
CA LEU A 91 3.78 9.92 2.33
C LEU A 91 4.78 9.50 3.40
N ARG A 92 6.07 9.82 3.19
CA ARG A 92 7.13 9.51 4.17
C ARG A 92 6.88 10.19 5.53
N GLU A 93 6.49 11.45 5.52
CA GLU A 93 6.35 12.26 6.74
C GLU A 93 5.07 11.98 7.53
N ARG A 94 4.03 11.49 6.84
CA ARG A 94 2.71 11.26 7.44
C ARG A 94 2.40 9.78 7.72
N ALA A 95 3.23 8.86 7.23
CA ALA A 95 3.06 7.43 7.49
C ALA A 95 3.17 7.11 8.99
N VAL A 96 2.45 6.08 9.42
CA VAL A 96 2.44 5.57 10.79
C VAL A 96 3.46 4.43 10.89
N ASP A 97 4.51 4.64 11.67
CA ASP A 97 5.51 3.60 11.95
C ASP A 97 4.88 2.48 12.80
N LEU A 98 4.91 1.24 12.29
CA LEU A 98 4.38 0.05 12.97
C LEU A 98 5.44 -0.67 13.82
N GLY A 99 6.67 -0.15 13.91
CA GLY A 99 7.79 -0.79 14.62
C GLY A 99 8.38 -2.01 13.90
N LEU A 100 7.99 -2.24 12.64
CA LEU A 100 8.48 -3.33 11.81
C LEU A 100 9.84 -3.01 11.15
N PRO A 101 10.58 -4.02 10.69
CA PRO A 101 11.76 -3.78 9.87
C PRO A 101 11.47 -2.86 8.68
N ARG A 102 12.40 -1.95 8.40
CA ARG A 102 12.30 -0.96 7.30
C ARG A 102 12.04 -1.60 5.93
N ASN A 103 12.54 -2.79 5.67
CA ASN A 103 12.33 -3.52 4.42
C ASN A 103 10.96 -4.23 4.33
N GLN A 104 10.19 -4.24 5.42
CA GLN A 104 8.82 -4.75 5.47
C GLN A 104 7.81 -3.61 5.37
N GLN A 105 7.96 -2.55 6.18
CA GLN A 105 7.00 -1.45 6.22
C GLN A 105 7.37 -0.21 5.39
N GLY A 106 8.60 -0.11 4.92
CA GLY A 106 9.10 1.11 4.28
C GLY A 106 9.10 2.29 5.25
N TRP A 107 8.39 3.35 4.89
CA TRP A 107 8.16 4.51 5.76
C TRP A 107 7.07 4.29 6.82
N GLY A 108 6.20 3.30 6.64
CA GLY A 108 5.11 2.98 7.57
C GLY A 108 3.79 2.71 6.86
N LEU A 109 2.72 2.62 7.66
CA LEU A 109 1.34 2.48 7.21
C LEU A 109 0.77 3.80 6.71
N LEU A 110 0.04 3.75 5.59
CA LEU A 110 -0.73 4.88 5.09
C LEU A 110 -1.83 5.27 6.10
N ASP A 111 -1.81 6.55 6.51
CA ASP A 111 -2.88 7.21 7.23
C ASP A 111 -3.46 8.32 6.34
N VAL A 112 -4.66 8.08 5.80
CA VAL A 112 -5.28 8.99 4.81
C VAL A 112 -5.62 10.35 5.44
N GLY A 113 -6.06 10.39 6.70
CA GLY A 113 -6.40 11.63 7.38
C GLY A 113 -5.17 12.52 7.51
N ARG A 114 -4.09 11.98 8.08
CA ARG A 114 -2.82 12.71 8.22
C ARG A 114 -2.14 13.03 6.88
N PHE A 115 -2.39 12.22 5.86
CA PHE A 115 -1.78 12.38 4.54
C PHE A 115 -2.40 13.54 3.76
N VAL A 116 -3.72 13.72 3.84
CA VAL A 116 -4.46 14.77 3.11
C VAL A 116 -4.47 16.10 3.88
N GLU A 117 -4.17 16.11 5.18
CA GLU A 117 -4.00 17.32 6.03
C GLU A 117 -2.65 18.04 5.86
#